data_AF-A0A9P5NP34-F1
#
_entry.id   AF-A0A9P5NP34-F1
#
_cell.length_a   1.000
_cell.length_b   1.000
_cell.length_c   1.000
_cell.angle_alpha   90.00
_cell.angle_beta   90.00
_cell.angle_gamma   90.00
#
_symmetry.space_group_name_H-M   'P 1'
#
loop_
_entity.id
_entity.type
_entity.pdbx_description
1 polymer ?
#
loop_
_entity_poly.entity_id
_entity_poly.type
_entity_poly.pdbx_seq_one_letter_code
_entity_poly.pdbx_strand_id
1 'polypeptide(L)'
;MTHLTSTLQTASCSFDLIMGNVLKRLSYTFSGDSHFPICGGIVSPGISPIDVSFRIKSFYLNLWRSCSSFLSRTISRSIWNIASRLRSVMLYLRRYGRVTSPYTYMTPQMEEKYWERAAASQRKLQLSDARYVDAKGLPLRDSLPQLPPLVMYYVPALPSEKPKEPKKLKTYFLSTKNYCKWHRMVFPGDDHPTLIEASRLRKMHDLEELQEIHRISRMLSDDEVFQRPNVTPRPWTTKYQRKWQKWRRSRREEL
;
A
#
# COMPACT_ATOMS: atom_id res chain seq x y z
N MET A 1 2.57 0.30 -19.56
CA MET A 1 2.80 -1.05 -20.15
C MET A 1 3.77 -1.93 -19.35
N THR A 2 4.60 -1.40 -18.44
CA THR A 2 5.61 -2.15 -17.66
C THR A 2 5.06 -3.17 -16.64
N HIS A 3 3.81 -3.03 -16.20
CA HIS A 3 3.23 -3.98 -15.24
C HIS A 3 2.91 -5.34 -15.86
N LEU A 4 2.46 -5.37 -17.13
CA LEU A 4 2.13 -6.61 -17.83
C LEU A 4 3.37 -7.46 -18.09
N THR A 5 4.50 -6.84 -18.45
CA THR A 5 5.76 -7.54 -18.66
C THR A 5 6.29 -8.14 -17.35
N SER A 6 6.19 -7.42 -16.23
CA SER A 6 6.58 -7.97 -14.92
C SER A 6 5.70 -9.14 -14.47
N THR A 7 4.38 -9.09 -14.74
CA THR A 7 3.48 -10.20 -14.37
C THR A 7 3.71 -11.44 -15.23
N LEU A 8 4.04 -11.27 -16.51
CA LEU A 8 4.38 -12.39 -17.40
C LEU A 8 5.71 -13.03 -17.01
N GLN A 9 6.70 -12.24 -16.60
CA GLN A 9 8.00 -12.75 -16.15
C GLN A 9 7.89 -13.54 -14.84
N THR A 10 7.10 -13.04 -13.87
CA THR A 10 6.84 -13.78 -12.62
C THR A 10 6.05 -15.07 -12.87
N ALA A 11 5.14 -15.08 -13.86
CA ALA A 11 4.40 -16.27 -14.25
C ALA A 11 5.31 -17.33 -14.91
N SER A 12 6.29 -16.92 -15.72
CA SER A 12 7.27 -17.84 -16.34
C SER A 12 8.13 -18.53 -15.26
N CYS A 13 8.68 -17.78 -14.30
CA CYS A 13 9.49 -18.37 -13.24
C CYS A 13 8.70 -19.35 -12.36
N SER A 14 7.41 -19.08 -12.13
CA SER A 14 6.55 -20.01 -11.38
C SER A 14 6.26 -21.28 -12.18
N PHE A 15 6.16 -21.19 -13.51
CA PHE A 15 5.90 -22.33 -14.38
C PHE A 15 7.12 -23.27 -14.43
N ASP A 16 8.33 -22.71 -14.57
CA ASP A 16 9.58 -23.48 -14.61
C ASP A 16 9.81 -24.26 -13.32
N LEU A 17 9.48 -23.66 -12.16
CA LEU A 17 9.63 -24.29 -10.86
C LEU A 17 8.63 -25.44 -10.64
N ILE A 18 7.40 -25.29 -11.15
CA ILE A 18 6.38 -26.34 -11.11
C ILE A 18 6.75 -27.48 -12.06
N MET A 19 7.15 -27.17 -13.30
CA MET A 19 7.56 -28.17 -14.28
C MET A 19 8.81 -28.93 -13.84
N GLY A 20 9.80 -28.24 -13.25
CA GLY A 20 11.00 -28.87 -12.70
C GLY A 20 10.68 -29.88 -11.58
N ASN A 21 9.72 -29.56 -10.70
CA ASN A 21 9.30 -30.46 -9.63
C ASN A 21 8.49 -31.67 -10.14
N VAL A 22 7.69 -31.48 -11.19
CA VAL A 22 6.96 -32.59 -11.83
C VAL A 22 7.92 -33.55 -12.53
N LEU A 23 8.89 -33.02 -13.29
CA LEU A 23 9.93 -33.83 -13.93
C LEU A 23 10.80 -34.57 -12.91
N LYS A 24 11.18 -33.91 -11.80
CA LYS A 24 11.88 -34.58 -10.70
C LYS A 24 11.07 -35.72 -10.09
N ARG A 25 9.75 -35.56 -9.87
CA ARG A 25 8.90 -36.65 -9.37
C ARG A 25 8.79 -37.83 -10.34
N LEU A 26 8.77 -37.57 -11.64
CA LEU A 26 8.78 -38.62 -12.66
C LEU A 26 10.13 -39.36 -12.72
N SER A 27 11.24 -38.66 -12.44
CA SER A 27 12.57 -39.28 -12.39
C SER A 27 12.80 -40.14 -11.13
N TYR A 28 12.15 -39.82 -10.01
CA TYR A 28 12.35 -40.53 -8.73
C TYR A 28 11.68 -41.90 -8.65
N THR A 29 10.74 -42.22 -9.55
CA THR A 29 10.09 -43.54 -9.58
C THR A 29 10.89 -44.62 -10.30
N PHE A 30 12.10 -44.31 -10.81
CA PHE A 30 12.92 -45.26 -11.56
C PHE A 30 14.20 -45.71 -10.83
N SER A 31 14.38 -45.32 -9.58
CA SER A 31 15.55 -45.72 -8.77
C SER A 31 15.17 -46.86 -7.82
N GLY A 32 14.88 -48.02 -8.40
CA GLY A 32 14.86 -49.29 -7.68
C GLY A 32 16.21 -49.98 -7.88
N ASP A 33 16.96 -50.16 -6.79
CA ASP A 33 18.23 -50.88 -6.73
C ASP A 33 18.18 -52.20 -7.53
N SER A 34 19.03 -52.29 -8.55
CA SER A 34 19.39 -53.58 -9.13
C SER A 34 20.86 -53.53 -9.56
N HIS A 35 21.70 -54.14 -8.73
CA HIS A 35 22.98 -54.66 -9.16
C HIS A 35 22.73 -55.79 -10.17
N PHE A 36 22.70 -55.48 -11.47
CA PHE A 36 22.93 -56.45 -12.54
C PHE A 36 23.73 -55.82 -13.69
N PRO A 37 24.73 -56.52 -14.22
CA PRO A 37 25.58 -55.99 -15.29
C PRO A 37 24.99 -56.28 -16.68
N ILE A 38 25.10 -55.27 -17.54
CA ILE A 38 25.48 -55.31 -18.97
C ILE A 38 24.54 -56.03 -19.96
N CYS A 39 24.07 -55.23 -20.93
CA CYS A 39 23.59 -55.58 -22.28
C CYS A 39 22.39 -56.53 -22.40
N GLY A 40 21.20 -55.96 -22.28
CA GLY A 40 19.97 -56.51 -22.84
C GLY A 40 18.89 -55.42 -22.84
N GLY A 41 18.35 -55.07 -24.01
CA GLY A 41 17.29 -54.07 -24.12
C GLY A 41 16.13 -54.42 -23.19
N ILE A 42 15.88 -53.55 -22.21
CA ILE A 42 14.81 -53.72 -21.22
C ILE A 42 13.48 -53.42 -21.93
N VAL A 43 12.96 -54.41 -22.65
CA VAL A 43 11.53 -54.49 -22.91
C VAL A 43 10.92 -55.01 -21.62
N SER A 44 10.45 -54.09 -20.76
CA SER A 44 9.74 -54.46 -19.54
C SER A 44 8.52 -55.30 -19.93
N PRO A 45 8.51 -56.63 -19.69
CA PRO A 45 7.45 -57.49 -20.17
C PRO A 45 6.24 -57.29 -19.27
N GLY A 46 5.17 -56.75 -19.83
CA GLY A 46 3.87 -56.65 -19.14
C GLY A 46 3.27 -55.25 -19.07
N ILE A 47 3.94 -54.20 -19.51
CA ILE A 47 3.27 -52.90 -19.66
C ILE A 47 2.59 -52.89 -21.02
N SER A 48 1.28 -53.19 -21.02
CA SER A 48 0.46 -53.06 -22.21
C SER A 48 0.57 -51.63 -22.76
N PRO A 49 0.68 -51.42 -24.09
CA PRO A 49 0.66 -50.08 -24.68
C PRO A 49 -0.59 -49.28 -24.28
N ILE A 50 -1.66 -49.98 -23.90
CA ILE A 50 -2.89 -49.40 -23.35
C ILE A 50 -2.62 -48.69 -22.01
N ASP A 51 -1.81 -49.29 -21.12
CA ASP A 51 -1.48 -48.69 -19.82
C ASP A 51 -0.59 -47.46 -19.94
N VAL A 52 0.35 -47.46 -20.89
CA VAL A 52 1.16 -46.27 -21.21
C VAL A 52 0.27 -45.15 -21.72
N SER A 53 -0.65 -45.45 -22.65
CA SER A 53 -1.62 -44.49 -23.17
C SER A 53 -2.52 -43.93 -22.07
N PHE A 54 -2.99 -44.78 -21.15
CA PHE A 54 -3.83 -44.35 -20.03
C PHE A 54 -3.07 -43.46 -19.04
N ARG A 55 -1.82 -43.78 -18.72
CA ARG A 55 -0.95 -42.96 -17.86
C ARG A 55 -0.66 -41.60 -18.48
N ILE A 56 -0.37 -41.57 -19.79
CA ILE A 56 -0.15 -40.31 -20.52
C ILE A 56 -1.42 -39.46 -20.51
N LYS A 57 -2.59 -40.04 -20.83
CA LYS A 57 -3.88 -39.31 -20.81
C LYS A 57 -4.23 -38.79 -19.41
N SER A 58 -4.02 -39.60 -18.37
CA SER A 58 -4.23 -39.20 -16.98
C SER A 58 -3.31 -38.04 -16.58
N PHE A 59 -2.04 -38.08 -17.00
CA PHE A 59 -1.10 -36.98 -16.77
C PHE A 59 -1.55 -35.70 -17.46
N TYR A 60 -1.95 -35.76 -18.74
CA TYR A 60 -2.47 -34.60 -19.46
C TYR A 60 -3.72 -34.00 -18.80
N LEU A 61 -4.68 -34.83 -18.36
CA LEU A 61 -5.88 -34.35 -17.69
C LEU A 61 -5.58 -33.67 -16.35
N ASN A 62 -4.66 -34.23 -15.56
CA ASN A 62 -4.25 -33.65 -14.28
C ASN A 62 -3.45 -32.36 -14.45
N LEU A 63 -2.59 -32.30 -15.47
CA LEU A 63 -1.87 -31.09 -15.85
C LEU A 63 -2.85 -29.99 -16.31
N TRP A 64 -3.82 -30.35 -17.15
CA TRP A 64 -4.86 -29.41 -17.61
C TRP A 64 -5.73 -28.88 -16.47
N ARG A 65 -6.16 -29.73 -15.51
CA ARG A 65 -6.90 -29.29 -14.32
C ARG A 65 -6.06 -28.37 -13.42
N SER A 66 -4.78 -28.66 -13.27
CA SER A 66 -3.86 -27.84 -12.46
C SER A 66 -3.60 -26.48 -13.13
N CYS A 67 -3.33 -26.47 -14.44
CA CYS A 67 -3.12 -25.24 -15.21
C CYS A 67 -4.39 -24.39 -15.29
N SER A 68 -5.57 -24.98 -15.54
CA SER A 68 -6.82 -24.24 -15.64
C SER A 68 -7.24 -23.60 -14.31
N SER A 69 -7.05 -24.28 -13.19
CA SER A 69 -7.31 -23.70 -11.85
C SER A 69 -6.30 -22.60 -11.48
N PHE A 70 -5.03 -22.75 -11.87
CA PHE A 70 -4.00 -21.74 -11.64
C PHE A 70 -4.23 -20.49 -12.50
N LEU A 71 -4.50 -20.66 -13.79
CA LEU A 71 -4.83 -19.57 -14.72
C LEU A 71 -6.11 -18.86 -14.30
N SER A 72 -7.16 -19.60 -13.91
CA SER A 72 -8.39 -19.04 -13.35
C SER A 72 -8.14 -18.14 -12.15
N ARG A 73 -7.29 -18.57 -11.21
CA ARG A 73 -6.99 -17.81 -9.98
C ARG A 73 -6.09 -16.60 -10.23
N THR A 74 -5.10 -16.70 -11.12
CA THR A 74 -4.19 -15.58 -11.42
C THR A 74 -4.90 -14.52 -12.28
N ILE A 75 -5.63 -14.95 -13.30
CA ILE A 75 -6.42 -14.07 -14.17
C ILE A 75 -7.51 -13.38 -13.34
N SER A 76 -8.28 -14.10 -12.51
CA SER A 76 -9.33 -13.48 -11.68
C SER A 76 -8.76 -12.45 -10.70
N ARG A 77 -7.65 -12.74 -10.02
CA ARG A 77 -7.00 -11.76 -9.12
C ARG A 77 -6.52 -10.50 -9.88
N SER A 78 -5.98 -10.68 -11.08
CA SER A 78 -5.55 -9.55 -11.91
C SER A 78 -6.72 -8.67 -12.36
N ILE A 79 -7.84 -9.29 -12.78
CA ILE A 79 -9.05 -8.58 -13.19
C ILE A 79 -9.66 -7.81 -12.01
N TRP A 80 -9.77 -8.43 -10.83
CA TRP A 80 -10.29 -7.78 -9.62
C TRP A 80 -9.44 -6.57 -9.20
N ASN A 81 -8.12 -6.67 -9.29
CA ASN A 81 -7.21 -5.56 -8.99
C ASN A 81 -7.32 -4.41 -10.00
N ILE A 82 -7.53 -4.72 -11.29
CA ILE A 82 -7.76 -3.71 -12.32
C ILE A 82 -9.13 -3.04 -12.10
N ALA A 83 -10.18 -3.82 -11.84
CA ALA A 83 -11.52 -3.32 -11.58
C ALA A 83 -11.58 -2.42 -10.33
N SER A 84 -10.89 -2.79 -9.24
CA SER A 84 -10.84 -1.96 -8.03
C SER A 84 -10.12 -0.64 -8.25
N ARG A 85 -9.02 -0.63 -9.02
CA ARG A 85 -8.32 0.58 -9.44
C ARG A 85 -9.21 1.47 -10.32
N LEU A 86 -9.85 0.90 -11.34
CA LEU A 86 -10.79 1.62 -12.19
C LEU A 86 -11.95 2.22 -11.39
N ARG A 87 -12.51 1.47 -10.43
CA ARG A 87 -13.55 1.96 -9.52
C ARG A 87 -13.07 3.14 -8.68
N SER A 88 -11.84 3.07 -8.13
CA SER A 88 -11.26 4.17 -7.35
C SER A 88 -11.06 5.44 -8.19
N VAL A 89 -10.59 5.29 -9.44
CA VAL A 89 -10.42 6.39 -10.38
C VAL A 89 -11.78 6.97 -10.78
N MET A 90 -12.79 6.13 -11.05
CA MET A 90 -14.14 6.59 -11.37
C MET A 90 -14.77 7.37 -10.22
N LEU A 91 -14.58 6.92 -8.97
CA LEU A 91 -15.05 7.65 -7.79
C LEU A 91 -14.31 8.98 -7.60
N TYR A 92 -13.00 9.00 -7.86
CA TYR A 92 -12.21 10.22 -7.84
C TYR A 92 -12.68 11.21 -8.91
N LEU A 93 -12.82 10.78 -10.16
CA LEU A 93 -13.34 11.60 -11.26
C LEU A 93 -14.76 12.08 -11.00
N ARG A 94 -15.62 11.24 -10.41
CA ARG A 94 -16.98 11.63 -10.00
C ARG A 94 -16.97 12.68 -8.90
N ARG A 95 -15.99 12.66 -8.00
CA ARG A 95 -15.83 13.65 -6.94
C ARG A 95 -15.26 14.97 -7.48
N TYR A 96 -14.27 14.91 -8.36
CA TYR A 96 -13.66 16.08 -9.00
C TYR A 96 -14.57 16.74 -10.03
N GLY A 97 -15.29 15.97 -10.82
CA GLY A 97 -16.31 16.49 -11.75
C GLY A 97 -17.54 17.06 -11.04
N ARG A 98 -17.67 16.83 -9.72
CA ARG A 98 -18.68 17.46 -8.85
C ARG A 98 -18.08 18.48 -7.89
N VAL A 99 -16.86 18.97 -8.15
CA VAL A 99 -16.41 20.23 -7.56
C VAL A 99 -17.15 21.34 -8.32
N THR A 100 -18.44 21.46 -8.06
CA THR A 100 -19.14 22.73 -8.21
C THR A 100 -18.40 23.73 -7.35
N SER A 101 -17.94 24.80 -8.00
CA SER A 101 -17.30 25.98 -7.40
C SER A 101 -17.76 26.20 -5.94
N PRO A 102 -16.83 26.30 -4.97
CA PRO A 102 -17.17 26.75 -3.64
C PRO A 102 -17.64 28.21 -3.76
N TYR A 103 -18.96 28.39 -3.73
CA TYR A 103 -19.66 29.65 -3.52
C TYR A 103 -19.55 30.69 -4.63
N THR A 104 -20.48 30.61 -5.60
CA THR A 104 -21.27 31.78 -6.01
C THR A 104 -22.57 31.26 -6.64
N TYR A 105 -23.72 31.52 -6.00
CA TYR A 105 -25.00 31.38 -6.68
C TYR A 105 -25.00 32.42 -7.80
N MET A 106 -24.83 32.00 -9.06
CA MET A 106 -24.67 32.96 -10.17
C MET A 106 -25.92 33.81 -10.41
N THR A 107 -27.09 33.38 -9.94
CA THR A 107 -28.36 34.10 -10.08
C THR A 107 -29.22 33.97 -8.81
N PRO A 108 -30.07 34.96 -8.50
CA PRO A 108 -31.01 34.90 -7.37
C PRO A 108 -31.96 33.68 -7.41
N GLN A 109 -32.37 33.25 -8.61
CA GLN A 109 -33.22 32.07 -8.80
C GLN A 109 -32.52 30.77 -8.39
N MET A 110 -31.20 30.68 -8.58
CA MET A 110 -30.41 29.51 -8.15
C MET A 110 -30.26 29.47 -6.63
N GLU A 111 -30.18 30.63 -6.00
CA GLU A 111 -30.17 30.75 -4.54
C GLU A 111 -31.51 30.35 -3.93
N GLU A 112 -32.64 30.84 -4.47
CA GLU A 112 -33.98 30.45 -4.02
C GLU A 112 -34.18 28.92 -4.12
N LYS A 113 -33.85 28.34 -5.28
CA LYS A 113 -33.91 26.89 -5.50
C LYS A 113 -32.99 26.09 -4.58
N TYR A 114 -31.86 26.66 -4.16
CA TYR A 114 -31.00 26.08 -3.15
C TYR A 114 -31.69 26.08 -1.79
N TRP A 115 -32.25 27.22 -1.37
CA TRP A 115 -32.96 27.33 -0.10
C TRP A 115 -34.19 26.41 -0.02
N GLU A 116 -34.94 26.25 -1.11
CA GLU A 116 -36.04 25.27 -1.18
C GLU A 116 -35.55 23.84 -0.95
N ARG A 117 -34.45 23.43 -1.61
CA ARG A 117 -33.85 22.10 -1.44
C ARG A 117 -33.27 21.90 -0.04
N ALA A 118 -32.62 22.93 0.49
CA ALA A 118 -32.08 22.92 1.84
C ALA A 118 -33.21 22.78 2.87
N ALA A 119 -34.30 23.53 2.73
CA ALA A 119 -35.48 23.43 3.57
C ALA A 119 -36.14 22.04 3.49
N ALA A 120 -36.26 21.46 2.29
CA ALA A 120 -36.76 20.10 2.12
C ALA A 120 -35.84 19.06 2.80
N SER A 121 -34.52 19.23 2.70
CA SER A 121 -33.55 18.35 3.38
C SER A 121 -33.60 18.52 4.90
N GLN A 122 -33.78 19.74 5.39
CA GLN A 122 -33.94 20.03 6.80
C GLN A 122 -35.20 19.37 7.36
N ARG A 123 -36.34 19.44 6.66
CA ARG A 123 -37.57 18.72 7.03
C ARG A 123 -37.36 17.21 7.12
N LYS A 124 -36.59 16.62 6.21
CA LYS A 124 -36.25 15.19 6.27
C LYS A 124 -35.37 14.84 7.47
N LEU A 125 -34.37 15.67 7.78
CA LEU A 125 -33.50 15.47 8.93
C LEU A 125 -34.25 15.68 10.25
N GLN A 126 -35.21 16.60 10.30
CA GLN A 126 -36.10 16.79 11.45
C GLN A 126 -36.92 15.55 11.78
N LEU A 127 -37.30 14.72 10.78
CA LEU A 127 -37.96 13.44 11.04
C LEU A 127 -37.06 12.42 11.76
N SER A 128 -35.75 12.57 11.66
CA SER A 128 -34.75 11.72 12.34
C SER A 128 -34.18 12.37 13.61
N ASP A 129 -34.65 13.57 13.95
CA ASP A 129 -34.22 14.27 15.14
C ASP A 129 -34.95 13.71 16.35
N ALA A 130 -34.20 13.07 17.24
CA ALA A 130 -34.71 12.41 18.43
C ALA A 130 -35.50 13.35 19.36
N ARG A 131 -35.43 14.67 19.14
CA ARG A 131 -36.23 15.67 19.85
C ARG A 131 -37.71 15.68 19.49
N TYR A 132 -38.09 15.15 18.33
CA TYR A 132 -39.48 15.15 17.83
C TYR A 132 -40.16 13.77 17.90
N VAL A 133 -39.51 12.83 18.55
CA VAL A 133 -39.97 11.46 18.71
C VAL A 133 -40.20 11.23 20.20
N ASP A 134 -41.40 10.78 20.57
CA ASP A 134 -41.70 10.40 21.97
C ASP A 134 -40.78 9.24 22.41
N ALA A 135 -40.68 9.00 23.72
CA ALA A 135 -39.99 7.84 24.31
C ALA A 135 -40.45 6.49 23.71
N LYS A 136 -41.60 6.46 23.02
CA LYS A 136 -42.17 5.31 22.32
C LYS A 136 -41.87 5.24 20.82
N GLY A 137 -41.08 6.16 20.27
CA GLY A 137 -40.72 6.13 18.84
C GLY A 137 -41.77 6.78 17.91
N LEU A 138 -42.83 7.40 18.46
CA LEU A 138 -43.92 7.96 17.67
C LEU A 138 -43.70 9.47 17.41
N PRO A 139 -43.98 9.96 16.19
CA PRO A 139 -43.89 11.38 15.87
C PRO A 139 -44.98 12.16 16.62
N LEU A 140 -44.58 13.14 17.43
CA LEU A 140 -45.50 14.07 18.12
C LEU A 140 -46.18 14.96 17.05
N ARG A 141 -47.40 14.62 16.64
CA ARG A 141 -48.12 15.32 15.55
C ARG A 141 -48.78 16.63 15.98
N ASP A 142 -49.09 16.82 17.27
CA ASP A 142 -49.97 17.90 17.73
C ASP A 142 -49.42 18.77 18.86
N SER A 143 -48.17 18.56 19.28
CA SER A 143 -47.52 19.52 20.16
C SER A 143 -47.18 20.75 19.33
N LEU A 144 -47.91 21.86 19.55
CA LEU A 144 -47.44 23.21 19.25
C LEU A 144 -45.93 23.21 19.52
N PRO A 145 -45.08 23.56 18.54
CA PRO A 145 -43.65 23.50 18.71
C PRO A 145 -43.35 24.37 19.91
N GLN A 146 -43.07 23.74 21.06
CA GLN A 146 -42.63 24.43 22.25
C GLN A 146 -41.21 24.82 21.85
N LEU A 147 -41.14 25.98 21.18
CA LEU A 147 -39.91 26.54 20.67
C LEU A 147 -38.97 26.50 21.88
N PRO A 148 -37.86 25.74 21.81
CA PRO A 148 -36.92 25.74 22.90
C PRO A 148 -36.60 27.20 23.20
N PRO A 149 -36.61 27.61 24.48
CA PRO A 149 -36.52 29.01 24.85
C PRO A 149 -35.40 29.65 24.05
N LEU A 150 -35.72 30.74 23.34
CA LEU A 150 -34.79 31.42 22.46
C LEU A 150 -33.52 31.69 23.25
N VAL A 151 -32.46 30.93 22.97
CA VAL A 151 -31.17 31.07 23.65
C VAL A 151 -30.53 32.33 23.10
N MET A 152 -30.88 33.47 23.71
CA MET A 152 -30.44 34.81 23.31
C MET A 152 -28.92 34.96 23.29
N TYR A 153 -28.22 34.13 24.06
CA TYR A 153 -26.77 34.06 24.10
C TYR A 153 -26.36 32.63 24.43
N TYR A 154 -25.77 31.95 23.45
CA TYR A 154 -25.07 30.70 23.71
C TYR A 154 -23.67 31.08 24.16
N VAL A 155 -23.38 30.94 25.45
CA VAL A 155 -22.00 30.92 25.93
C VAL A 155 -21.55 29.47 25.80
N PRO A 156 -20.79 29.10 24.75
CA PRO A 156 -20.23 27.76 24.68
C PRO A 156 -19.47 27.53 25.98
N ALA A 157 -19.75 26.42 26.64
CA ALA A 157 -18.91 25.97 27.74
C ALA A 157 -17.49 25.88 27.17
N LEU A 158 -16.63 26.82 27.58
CA LEU A 158 -15.23 26.81 27.19
C LEU A 158 -14.72 25.41 27.57
N PRO A 159 -14.20 24.63 26.61
CA PRO A 159 -13.78 23.28 26.89
C PRO A 159 -12.84 23.36 28.08
N SER A 160 -13.17 22.61 29.15
CA SER A 160 -12.37 22.56 30.37
C SER A 160 -10.91 22.52 29.96
N GLU A 161 -10.14 23.51 30.43
CA GLU A 161 -8.70 23.57 30.22
C GLU A 161 -8.09 22.37 30.93
N LYS A 162 -8.14 21.21 30.27
CA LYS A 162 -7.43 20.03 30.72
C LYS A 162 -5.98 20.49 30.86
N PRO A 163 -5.33 20.26 32.02
CA PRO A 163 -3.93 20.59 32.18
C PRO A 163 -3.23 20.02 30.96
N LYS A 164 -2.61 20.91 30.16
CA LYS A 164 -1.88 20.50 28.97
C LYS A 164 -0.78 19.58 29.48
N GLU A 165 -1.02 18.27 29.45
CA GLU A 165 0.02 17.30 29.73
C GLU A 165 1.22 17.75 28.90
N PRO A 166 2.41 17.88 29.50
CA PRO A 166 3.59 18.34 28.79
C PRO A 166 3.65 17.49 27.53
N LYS A 167 3.45 18.13 26.37
CA LYS A 167 3.34 17.43 25.10
C LYS A 167 4.60 16.59 25.01
N LYS A 168 4.48 15.28 25.24
CA LYS A 168 5.61 14.35 25.18
C LYS A 168 6.33 14.71 23.89
N LEU A 169 7.52 15.30 24.02
CA LEU A 169 8.27 15.83 22.88
C LEU A 169 8.26 14.71 21.85
N LYS A 170 7.52 14.90 20.76
CA LYS A 170 7.24 13.82 19.82
C LYS A 170 8.59 13.36 19.30
N THR A 171 9.07 12.22 19.80
CA THR A 171 10.35 11.65 19.38
C THR A 171 10.28 11.53 17.88
N TYR A 172 11.13 12.29 17.18
CA TYR A 172 11.08 12.31 15.73
C TYR A 172 11.54 10.95 15.23
N PHE A 173 10.61 10.23 14.61
CA PHE A 173 10.87 8.86 14.16
C PHE A 173 11.61 8.87 12.83
N LEU A 174 12.93 8.66 12.86
CA LEU A 174 13.75 8.41 11.68
C LEU A 174 13.96 6.92 11.48
N SER A 175 13.56 6.39 10.31
CA SER A 175 13.83 5.00 9.92
C SER A 175 15.34 4.74 9.81
N THR A 176 15.80 3.56 10.24
CA THR A 176 17.21 3.13 10.09
C THR A 176 17.67 3.16 8.64
N LYS A 177 16.80 2.77 7.71
CA LYS A 177 17.09 2.79 6.28
C LYS A 177 17.38 4.21 5.78
N ASN A 178 16.62 5.20 6.24
CA ASN A 178 16.83 6.60 5.88
C ASN A 178 18.14 7.14 6.45
N TYR A 179 18.53 6.68 7.65
CA TYR A 179 19.83 7.01 8.23
C TYR A 179 20.98 6.44 7.41
N CYS A 180 20.96 5.14 7.07
CA CYS A 180 21.96 4.53 6.19
C CYS A 180 22.02 5.24 4.83
N LYS A 181 20.86 5.59 4.27
CA LYS A 181 20.77 6.33 3.00
C LYS A 181 21.44 7.70 3.09
N TRP A 182 21.10 8.49 4.11
CA TRP A 182 21.74 9.77 4.35
C TRP A 182 23.26 9.63 4.50
N HIS A 183 23.71 8.62 5.26
CA HIS A 183 25.14 8.39 5.47
C HIS A 183 25.87 8.14 4.13
N ARG A 184 25.32 7.28 3.27
CA ARG A 184 25.84 7.03 1.91
C ARG A 184 25.88 8.28 1.04
N MET A 185 24.93 9.19 1.21
CA MET A 185 24.87 10.44 0.45
C MET A 185 25.90 11.47 0.93
N VAL A 186 26.22 11.50 2.22
CA VAL A 186 27.01 12.55 2.86
C VAL A 186 28.48 12.19 3.02
N PHE A 187 28.78 10.93 3.32
CA PHE A 187 30.15 10.46 3.57
C PHE A 187 30.63 9.64 2.36
N PRO A 188 31.80 9.98 1.79
CA PRO A 188 32.41 9.17 0.74
C PRO A 188 33.00 7.87 1.34
N GLY A 189 33.28 6.89 0.48
CA GLY A 189 33.89 5.61 0.85
C GLY A 189 32.87 4.47 0.93
N ASP A 190 33.37 3.24 1.10
CA ASP A 190 32.53 2.04 1.17
C ASP A 190 32.07 1.71 2.61
N ASP A 191 32.71 2.33 3.60
CA ASP A 191 32.39 2.16 5.01
C ASP A 191 31.08 2.88 5.36
N HIS A 192 30.01 2.10 5.39
CA HIS A 192 28.67 2.58 5.68
C HIS A 192 28.03 1.75 6.79
N PRO A 193 27.31 2.39 7.73
CA PRO A 193 26.77 1.70 8.88
C PRO A 193 25.74 0.65 8.44
N THR A 194 25.84 -0.52 9.07
CA THR A 194 24.80 -1.55 8.97
C THR A 194 23.49 -1.06 9.58
N LEU A 195 22.37 -1.75 9.30
CA LEU A 195 21.08 -1.38 9.88
C LEU A 195 21.08 -1.41 11.42
N ILE A 196 21.88 -2.32 12.02
CA ILE A 196 22.02 -2.45 13.48
C ILE A 196 22.83 -1.27 14.02
N GLU A 197 23.95 -0.93 13.41
CA GLU A 197 24.76 0.24 13.81
C GLU A 197 24.00 1.54 13.64
N ALA A 198 23.34 1.74 12.50
CA ALA A 198 22.48 2.88 12.25
C ALA A 198 21.39 3.02 13.31
N SER A 199 20.84 1.90 13.81
CA SER A 199 19.84 1.93 14.89
C SER A 199 20.38 2.53 16.19
N ARG A 200 21.67 2.30 16.48
CA ARG A 200 22.39 2.84 17.65
C ARG A 200 22.81 4.28 17.40
N LEU A 201 23.44 4.55 16.27
CA LEU A 201 23.93 5.89 15.91
C LEU A 201 22.81 6.93 15.87
N ARG A 202 21.62 6.58 15.37
CA ARG A 202 20.48 7.52 15.36
C ARG A 202 20.10 8.04 16.76
N LYS A 203 20.35 7.27 17.83
CA LYS A 203 20.01 7.68 19.20
C LYS A 203 20.96 8.74 19.74
N MET A 204 22.12 8.93 19.11
CA MET A 204 23.13 9.90 19.52
C MET A 204 22.87 11.30 18.93
N HIS A 205 21.86 11.45 18.08
CA HIS A 205 21.54 12.69 17.39
C HIS A 205 20.37 13.42 18.05
N ASP A 206 20.43 14.75 18.04
CA ASP A 206 19.35 15.61 18.50
C ASP A 206 18.13 15.55 17.59
N LEU A 207 16.99 16.05 18.08
CA LEU A 207 15.75 16.11 17.32
C LEU A 207 15.91 16.89 16.00
N GLU A 208 16.61 18.02 16.04
CA GLU A 208 16.87 18.88 14.87
C GLU A 208 17.81 18.21 13.86
N GLU A 209 18.84 17.51 14.35
CA GLU A 209 19.74 16.71 13.51
C GLU A 209 18.97 15.63 12.78
N LEU A 210 18.12 14.89 13.49
CA LEU A 210 17.31 13.84 12.89
C LEU A 210 16.35 14.39 11.83
N GLN A 211 15.81 15.60 12.02
CA GLN A 211 14.97 16.27 11.03
C GLN A 211 15.75 16.62 9.77
N GLU A 212 16.94 17.19 9.90
CA GLU A 212 17.77 17.55 8.75
C GLU A 212 18.34 16.31 8.04
N ILE A 213 18.76 15.27 8.79
CA ILE A 213 19.12 13.96 8.25
C ILE A 213 17.96 13.42 7.41
N HIS A 214 16.73 13.45 7.92
CA HIS A 214 15.55 13.00 7.17
C HIS A 214 15.33 13.84 5.91
N ARG A 215 15.44 15.17 6.01
CA ARG A 215 15.28 16.08 4.87
C ARG A 215 16.28 15.77 3.76
N ILE A 216 17.56 15.60 4.09
CA ILE A 216 18.60 15.26 3.10
C ILE A 216 18.33 13.86 2.52
N SER A 217 17.95 12.88 3.33
CA SER A 217 17.66 11.51 2.87
C SER A 217 16.50 11.43 1.85
N ARG A 218 15.57 12.41 1.86
CA ARG A 218 14.46 12.51 0.90
C ARG A 218 14.84 13.16 -0.44
N MET A 219 16.04 13.72 -0.57
CA MET A 219 16.47 14.43 -1.79
C MET A 219 16.84 13.50 -2.95
N LEU A 220 17.12 12.23 -2.68
CA LEU A 220 17.32 11.19 -3.68
C LEU A 220 16.30 10.08 -3.47
N SER A 221 16.00 9.33 -4.52
CA SER A 221 15.23 8.09 -4.38
C SER A 221 16.07 6.99 -3.71
N ASP A 222 15.42 5.97 -3.16
CA ASP A 222 16.15 4.82 -2.60
C ASP A 222 16.94 4.09 -3.69
N ASP A 223 16.45 4.12 -4.92
CA ASP A 223 16.98 3.37 -6.08
C ASP A 223 18.26 3.99 -6.62
N GLU A 224 18.43 5.30 -6.45
CA GLU A 224 19.66 5.99 -6.82
C GLU A 224 20.78 5.78 -5.80
N VAL A 225 20.44 5.53 -4.53
CA VAL A 225 21.43 5.44 -3.43
C VAL A 225 21.80 3.99 -3.13
N PHE A 226 20.81 3.08 -3.13
CA PHE A 226 21.05 1.66 -2.92
C PHE A 226 21.14 0.96 -4.27
N GLN A 227 22.29 0.35 -4.54
CA GLN A 227 22.52 -0.44 -5.75
C GLN A 227 21.43 -1.50 -5.91
N ARG A 228 20.64 -1.39 -6.98
CA ARG A 228 19.76 -2.47 -7.40
C ARG A 228 20.53 -3.39 -8.35
N PRO A 229 20.26 -4.71 -8.30
CA PRO A 229 20.74 -5.60 -9.36
C PRO A 229 20.21 -5.05 -10.69
N ASN A 230 21.12 -4.80 -11.64
CA ASN A 230 20.88 -4.24 -12.98
C ASN A 230 20.86 -2.71 -13.14
N VAL A 231 21.21 -1.92 -12.11
CA VAL A 231 21.34 -0.45 -12.26
C VAL A 231 22.75 -0.03 -11.90
N THR A 232 23.44 0.65 -12.83
CA THR A 232 24.76 1.24 -12.55
C THR A 232 24.64 2.26 -11.41
N PRO A 233 25.40 2.11 -10.31
CA PRO A 233 25.34 3.04 -9.20
C PRO A 233 25.62 4.46 -9.69
N ARG A 234 24.85 5.42 -9.18
CA ARG A 234 25.16 6.82 -9.37
C ARG A 234 26.50 7.11 -8.65
N PRO A 235 27.47 7.76 -9.31
CA PRO A 235 28.70 8.15 -8.63
C PRO A 235 28.36 9.08 -7.46
N TRP A 236 29.08 8.91 -6.35
CA TRP A 236 28.91 9.74 -5.17
C TRP A 236 29.16 11.23 -5.52
N THR A 237 28.41 12.14 -4.89
CA THR A 237 28.53 13.57 -5.17
C THR A 237 28.70 14.38 -3.88
N THR A 238 29.63 15.35 -3.90
CA THR A 238 29.90 16.27 -2.77
C THR A 238 28.73 17.21 -2.45
N LYS A 239 27.68 17.23 -3.28
CA LYS A 239 26.52 18.12 -3.15
C LYS A 239 25.84 17.99 -1.79
N TYR A 240 25.58 16.77 -1.34
CA TYR A 240 24.88 16.51 -0.07
C TYR A 240 25.78 16.71 1.14
N GLN A 241 27.07 16.38 1.00
CA GLN A 241 28.08 16.69 2.00
C GLN A 241 28.15 18.21 2.28
N ARG A 242 28.19 19.04 1.24
CA ARG A 242 28.19 20.50 1.37
C ARG A 242 26.93 21.02 2.07
N LYS A 243 25.75 20.44 1.76
CA LYS A 243 24.50 20.79 2.46
C LYS A 243 24.56 20.47 3.94
N TRP A 244 25.01 19.27 4.28
CA TRP A 244 25.18 18.86 5.68
C TRP A 244 26.18 19.74 6.43
N GLN A 245 27.34 20.02 5.83
CA GLN A 245 28.33 20.92 6.43
C GLN A 245 27.80 22.35 6.61
N LYS A 246 27.05 22.88 5.64
CA LYS A 246 26.45 24.21 5.74
C LYS A 246 25.48 24.29 6.92
N TRP A 247 24.60 23.29 7.07
CA TRP A 247 23.68 23.22 8.20
C TRP A 247 24.41 23.09 9.54
N ARG A 248 25.46 22.25 9.61
CA ARG A 248 26.28 22.14 10.83
C ARG A 248 26.99 23.44 11.21
N ARG A 249 27.38 24.27 10.24
CA ARG A 249 28.00 25.58 10.49
C ARG A 249 26.98 26.56 11.05
N SER A 250 25.81 26.69 10.40
CA SER A 250 24.76 27.59 10.88
C SER A 250 24.31 27.23 12.31
N ARG A 251 24.19 25.93 12.62
CA ARG A 251 23.83 25.49 13.98
C ARG A 251 24.88 25.82 15.04
N ARG A 252 26.17 25.89 14.68
CA ARG A 252 27.24 26.31 15.62
C ARG A 252 27.27 27.81 15.85
N GLU A 253 26.80 28.60 14.88
CA GLU A 253 26.73 30.06 14.99
C GLU A 253 25.55 30.52 15.84
N GLU A 254 24.53 29.68 16.00
CA GLU A 254 23.34 29.95 16.83
C GLU A 254 23.52 29.59 18.33
N LEU A 255 24.60 28.90 18.69
CA LEU A 255 24.94 28.47 20.05
C LEU A 255 26.01 29.38 20.67
#